data_AF-A0A081EVX7-F1
#
_entry.id   AF-A0A081EVX7-F1
#
_cell.length_a   1.000
_cell.length_b   1.000
_cell.length_c   1.000
_cell.angle_alpha   90.00
_cell.angle_beta   90.00
_cell.angle_gamma   90.00
#
_symmetry.space_group_name_H-M   'P 1'
#
loop_
_entity.id
_entity.type
_entity.pdbx_description
1 polymer ?
#
loop_
_entity_poly.entity_id
_entity_poly.type
_entity_poly.pdbx_seq_one_letter_code
_entity_poly.pdbx_strand_id
1 'polypeptide(L)'
;MSTDANAGDDRMEKINVRVPKSLLDRIDEEWERRGYASKSEAIRDALRDWVDPSVTLSEETLSDLAESREQAERDETVSAEEARERLGLDD
;
A
#
# COMPACT_ATOMS: atom_id res chain seq x y z
N MET A 1 20.41 21.04 30.52
CA MET A 1 19.78 20.10 29.57
C MET A 1 18.94 20.94 28.63
N SER A 2 19.48 21.31 27.48
CA SER A 2 18.73 22.00 26.43
C SER A 2 19.11 21.29 25.15
N THR A 3 18.29 20.31 24.75
CA THR A 3 18.45 19.65 23.46
C THR A 3 17.92 20.64 22.44
N ASP A 4 18.83 21.45 21.92
CA ASP A 4 18.65 22.24 20.71
C ASP A 4 18.52 21.23 19.56
N ALA A 5 17.28 20.82 19.30
CA ALA A 5 16.96 19.99 18.16
C ALA A 5 16.98 20.91 16.93
N ASN A 6 18.12 20.87 16.24
CA ASN A 6 18.33 21.39 14.90
C ASN A 6 17.12 21.04 14.01
N ALA A 7 16.19 21.99 13.89
CA ALA A 7 14.99 21.89 13.07
C ALA A 7 15.39 22.06 11.60
N GLY A 8 16.06 21.04 11.07
CA GLY A 8 16.29 20.89 9.65
C GLY A 8 14.96 20.67 8.94
N ASP A 9 14.48 21.72 8.28
CA ASP A 9 13.52 21.70 7.16
C ASP A 9 12.21 20.91 7.33
N ASP A 10 11.74 20.67 8.55
CA ASP A 10 10.46 19.98 8.80
C ASP A 10 9.27 20.97 8.83
N ARG A 11 9.29 21.95 7.91
CA ARG A 11 8.22 22.95 7.82
C ARG A 11 7.01 22.33 7.12
N MET A 12 6.02 21.93 7.89
CA MET A 12 4.74 21.47 7.36
C MET A 12 4.00 22.62 6.65
N GLU A 13 3.75 22.47 5.35
CA GLU A 13 2.90 23.38 4.59
C GLU A 13 1.44 22.90 4.56
N LYS A 14 0.50 23.85 4.59
CA LYS A 14 -0.94 23.54 4.59
C LYS A 14 -1.45 23.32 3.16
N ILE A 15 -1.92 22.11 2.89
CA ILE A 15 -2.71 21.82 1.69
C ILE A 15 -4.22 22.02 1.97
N ASN A 16 -4.95 22.58 1.00
CA ASN A 16 -6.41 22.69 1.06
C ASN A 16 -7.00 21.89 -0.09
N VAL A 17 -7.71 20.79 0.22
CA VAL A 17 -8.26 19.85 -0.77
C VAL A 17 -9.76 19.67 -0.50
N ARG A 18 -10.55 19.52 -1.58
CA ARG A 18 -11.96 19.13 -1.48
C ARG A 18 -12.08 17.63 -1.68
N VAL A 19 -12.75 16.95 -0.75
CA VAL A 19 -13.01 15.51 -0.82
C VAL A 19 -14.51 15.23 -0.74
N PRO A 20 -15.01 14.13 -1.32
CA PRO A 20 -16.38 13.69 -1.12
C PRO A 20 -16.68 13.49 0.37
N LYS A 21 -17.87 13.88 0.83
CA LYS A 21 -18.26 13.74 2.25
C LYS A 21 -18.17 12.28 2.72
N SER A 22 -18.62 11.33 1.91
CA SER A 22 -18.53 9.91 2.20
C SER A 22 -17.10 9.41 2.41
N LEU A 23 -16.11 10.01 1.74
CA LEU A 23 -14.71 9.67 1.97
C LEU A 23 -14.22 10.25 3.30
N LEU A 24 -14.61 11.48 3.63
CA LEU A 24 -14.26 12.10 4.91
C LEU A 24 -14.85 11.31 6.09
N ASP A 25 -16.11 10.89 6.00
CA ASP A 25 -16.76 10.09 7.04
C ASP A 25 -16.01 8.76 7.28
N ARG A 26 -15.58 8.08 6.21
CA ARG A 26 -14.77 6.86 6.32
C ARG A 26 -13.39 7.10 6.92
N ILE A 27 -12.74 8.21 6.56
CA ILE A 27 -11.45 8.58 7.16
C ILE A 27 -11.62 8.78 8.66
N ASP A 28 -12.70 9.46 9.06
CA ASP A 28 -13.04 9.77 10.46
C ASP A 28 -13.28 8.53 11.32
N GLU A 29 -13.86 7.47 10.75
CA GLU A 29 -14.04 6.16 11.40
C GLU A 29 -12.74 5.37 11.52
N GLU A 30 -11.84 5.51 10.55
CA GLU A 30 -10.69 4.62 10.37
C GLU A 30 -9.40 5.14 11.01
N TRP A 31 -9.15 6.45 11.05
CA TRP A 31 -7.85 6.98 11.48
C TRP A 31 -7.52 6.63 12.94
N GLU A 32 -8.51 6.71 13.84
CA GLU A 32 -8.33 6.34 15.25
C GLU A 32 -8.24 4.82 15.41
N ARG A 33 -9.05 4.05 14.67
CA ARG A 33 -9.01 2.58 14.64
C ARG A 33 -7.64 2.04 14.20
N ARG A 34 -6.97 2.76 13.30
CA ARG A 34 -5.62 2.45 12.81
C ARG A 34 -4.50 2.99 13.71
N GLY A 35 -4.84 3.72 14.78
CA GLY A 35 -3.88 4.19 15.79
C GLY A 35 -3.09 5.44 15.41
N TYR A 36 -3.54 6.20 14.41
CA TYR A 36 -2.90 7.48 14.06
C TYR A 36 -3.14 8.52 15.16
N ALA A 37 -2.16 9.39 15.39
CA ALA A 37 -2.29 10.47 16.38
C ALA A 37 -3.24 11.59 15.93
N SER A 38 -3.47 11.72 14.61
CA SER A 38 -4.43 12.67 14.06
C SER A 38 -4.87 12.28 12.64
N LYS A 39 -6.01 12.83 12.19
CA LYS A 39 -6.45 12.73 10.79
C LYS A 39 -5.38 13.21 9.80
N SER A 40 -4.69 14.30 10.14
CA SER A 40 -3.61 14.85 9.31
C SER A 40 -2.44 13.89 9.16
N GLU A 41 -2.16 13.07 10.17
CA GLU A 41 -1.12 12.04 10.12
C GLU A 41 -1.51 10.89 9.20
N ALA A 42 -2.75 10.40 9.32
CA ALA A 42 -3.29 9.39 8.41
C ALA A 42 -3.28 9.86 6.94
N ILE A 43 -3.65 11.12 6.69
CA ILE A 43 -3.61 11.70 5.35
C ILE A 43 -2.17 11.85 4.85
N ARG A 44 -1.24 12.31 5.69
CA ARG A 44 0.17 12.46 5.30
C ARG A 44 0.81 11.10 4.98
N ASP A 45 0.47 10.08 5.74
CA ASP A 45 0.96 8.71 5.52
C ASP A 45 0.47 8.16 4.18
N ALA A 46 -0.83 8.30 3.88
CA ALA A 46 -1.38 7.94 2.58
C ALA A 46 -0.76 8.73 1.42
N LEU A 47 -0.47 10.02 1.61
CA LEU A 47 0.24 10.83 0.61
C LEU A 47 1.69 10.38 0.43
N ARG A 48 2.37 9.96 1.49
CA ARG A 48 3.74 9.43 1.41
C ARG A 48 3.77 8.12 0.64
N ASP A 49 2.86 7.19 0.96
CA ASP A 49 2.72 5.93 0.22
C ASP A 49 2.31 6.15 -1.24
N TRP A 50 1.55 7.20 -1.55
CA TRP A 50 1.25 7.55 -2.94
C TRP A 50 2.49 8.06 -3.71
N VAL A 51 3.40 8.79 -3.06
CA VAL A 51 4.65 9.30 -3.68
C VAL A 51 5.70 8.20 -3.81
N ASP A 52 5.84 7.39 -2.76
CA ASP A 52 6.81 6.30 -2.66
C ASP A 52 6.09 5.06 -2.11
N PRO A 53 5.44 4.27 -2.99
CA PRO A 53 4.66 3.13 -2.57
C PRO A 53 5.56 2.09 -1.93
N SER A 54 5.24 1.79 -0.66
CA SER A 54 5.97 0.84 0.18
C SER A 54 6.07 -0.56 -0.45
N VAL A 55 5.15 -0.89 -1.36
CA VAL A 55 5.15 -2.11 -2.17
C VAL A 55 4.94 -1.72 -3.63
N THR A 56 6.04 -1.54 -4.36
CA THR A 56 6.00 -1.50 -5.83
C THR A 56 6.29 -2.91 -6.33
N LEU A 57 5.31 -3.53 -6.99
CA LEU A 57 5.60 -4.73 -7.78
C LEU A 57 6.48 -4.32 -8.96
N SER A 58 7.57 -5.06 -9.20
CA SER A 58 8.41 -4.86 -10.37
C SER A 58 7.55 -4.97 -11.65
N GLU A 59 7.96 -4.30 -12.73
CA GLU A 59 7.31 -4.44 -14.04
C GLU A 59 7.21 -5.92 -14.46
N GLU A 60 8.25 -6.71 -14.15
CA GLU A 60 8.27 -8.16 -14.31
C GLU A 60 7.13 -8.84 -13.55
N THR A 61 7.00 -8.59 -12.24
CA THR A 61 5.94 -9.20 -11.42
C THR A 61 4.54 -8.80 -11.88
N LEU A 62 4.35 -7.56 -12.34
CA LEU A 62 3.08 -7.13 -12.93
C LEU A 62 2.79 -7.86 -14.24
N SER A 63 3.80 -8.09 -15.08
CA SER A 63 3.70 -8.87 -16.30
C SER A 63 3.34 -10.33 -16.00
N ASP A 64 4.00 -10.95 -15.02
CA ASP A 64 3.74 -12.32 -14.61
C ASP A 64 2.30 -12.49 -14.09
N LEU A 65 1.80 -11.53 -13.32
CA LEU A 65 0.41 -11.54 -12.84
C LEU A 65 -0.60 -11.38 -13.99
N ALA A 66 -0.26 -10.59 -15.01
CA ALA A 66 -1.10 -10.45 -16.20
C ALA A 66 -1.12 -11.73 -17.04
N GLU A 67 0.04 -12.36 -17.24
CA GLU A 67 0.16 -13.63 -17.95
C GLU A 67 -0.58 -14.76 -17.22
N SER A 68 -0.40 -14.85 -15.90
CA SER A 68 -1.10 -15.84 -15.06
C SER A 68 -2.62 -15.71 -15.18
N ARG A 69 -3.15 -14.49 -15.31
CA ARG A 69 -4.57 -14.26 -15.53
C ARG A 69 -5.05 -14.78 -16.89
N GLU A 70 -4.29 -14.56 -17.96
CA GLU A 70 -4.61 -15.10 -19.28
C GLU A 70 -4.56 -16.63 -19.29
N GLN A 71 -3.55 -17.23 -18.64
CA GLN A 71 -3.43 -18.68 -18.50
C GLN A 71 -4.63 -19.28 -17.76
N ALA A 72 -5.13 -18.61 -16.70
CA ALA A 72 -6.33 -19.04 -15.99
C ALA A 72 -7.59 -19.00 -16.88
N GLU A 73 -7.73 -17.97 -17.72
CA GLU A 73 -8.84 -17.85 -18.68
C GLU A 73 -8.79 -18.91 -19.79
N ARG A 74 -7.59 -19.45 -20.06
CA ARG A 74 -7.32 -20.49 -21.07
C ARG A 74 -7.29 -21.91 -20.50
N ASP A 75 -7.61 -22.08 -19.21
CA ASP A 75 -7.50 -23.35 -18.48
C ASP A 75 -6.08 -23.97 -18.52
N GLU A 76 -5.05 -23.13 -18.60
CA GLU A 76 -3.64 -23.54 -18.64
C GLU A 76 -3.00 -23.61 -17.23
N THR A 77 -3.77 -23.27 -16.18
CA THR A 77 -3.33 -23.36 -14.78
C THR A 77 -3.43 -24.77 -14.22
N VAL A 78 -2.58 -25.07 -13.24
CA VAL A 78 -2.55 -26.38 -12.56
C VAL A 78 -3.00 -26.29 -11.10
N SER A 79 -3.32 -27.43 -10.51
CA SER A 79 -3.65 -27.50 -9.09
C SER A 79 -2.45 -27.20 -8.20
N ALA A 80 -2.71 -26.75 -6.97
CA ALA A 80 -1.64 -26.48 -6.00
C ALA A 80 -0.85 -27.75 -5.64
N GLU A 81 -1.48 -28.92 -5.59
CA GLU A 81 -0.81 -30.21 -5.33
C GLU A 81 0.12 -30.57 -6.49
N GLU A 82 -0.36 -30.47 -7.73
CA GLU A 82 0.45 -30.73 -8.93
C GLU A 82 1.62 -29.73 -9.07
N ALA A 83 1.40 -28.46 -8.73
CA ALA A 83 2.45 -27.44 -8.74
C ALA A 83 3.55 -27.75 -7.73
N ARG A 84 3.19 -28.20 -6.53
CA ARG A 84 4.16 -28.58 -5.49
C ARG A 84 4.98 -29.78 -5.94
N GLU A 85 4.34 -30.81 -6.51
CA GLU A 85 5.01 -31.99 -7.05
C GLU A 85 6.05 -31.62 -8.10
N ARG A 86 5.67 -30.77 -9.06
CA ARG A 86 6.56 -30.30 -10.12
C ARG A 86 7.74 -29.46 -9.62
N LEU A 87 7.53 -28.71 -8.53
CA LEU A 87 8.53 -27.82 -7.95
C LEU A 87 9.35 -28.49 -6.83
N GLY A 88 9.03 -29.73 -6.46
CA GLY A 88 9.70 -30.47 -5.39
C GLY A 88 9.42 -29.88 -4.00
N LEU A 89 8.20 -29.43 -3.75
CA LEU A 89 7.78 -28.75 -2.50
C LEU A 89 6.85 -29.63 -1.61
N ASP A 90 6.93 -30.95 -1.78
CA ASP A 90 6.10 -31.96 -1.10
C ASP A 90 6.79 -32.64 0.09
N ASP A 91 8.00 -32.20 0.45
CA ASP A 91 8.70 -32.60 1.68
C ASP A 91 8.32 -31.70 2.88
#